data_AF-A0A256Z197-F1
#
_entry.id   AF-A0A256Z197-F1
#
_cell.length_a   1.000
_cell.length_b   1.000
_cell.length_c   1.000
_cell.angle_alpha   90.00
_cell.angle_beta   90.00
_cell.angle_gamma   90.00
#
_symmetry.space_group_name_H-M   'P 1'
#
loop_
_entity.id
_entity.type
_entity.pdbx_description
1 polymer ?
#
loop_
_entity_poly.entity_id
_entity_poly.type
_entity_poly.pdbx_seq_one_letter_code
_entity_poly.pdbx_strand_id
1 'polypeptide(L)'
;MNSKEKNVEAQLCFQCGSMEWTIVSDDYECKYWVRPDGHVAFRENLGKMEFVCSMCGSWTLLGVSGSPKTFRELVKLKPPQRILRTLEFIIEGKLQVIDDFPPEEIFGWIKDYFVARNFDEPGEAERFISKVENLIGRWKLLEG
;
A
#
# COMPACT_ATOMS: atom_id res chain seq x y z
N MET A 1 -25.10 4.37 21.82
CA MET A 1 -23.63 4.26 22.00
C MET A 1 -22.97 4.58 20.67
N ASN A 2 -22.36 5.76 20.54
CA ASN A 2 -21.52 6.07 19.37
C ASN A 2 -20.21 5.29 19.52
N SER A 3 -20.10 4.13 18.87
CA SER A 3 -18.80 3.53 18.64
C SER A 3 -18.02 4.51 17.76
N LYS A 4 -16.97 5.15 18.29
CA LYS A 4 -15.95 5.76 17.43
C LYS A 4 -15.44 4.62 16.55
N GLU A 5 -15.78 4.62 15.26
CA GLU A 5 -15.21 3.68 14.30
C GLU A 5 -13.69 3.86 14.41
N LYS A 6 -12.99 2.80 14.81
CA LYS A 6 -11.51 2.84 14.89
C LYS A 6 -10.97 2.91 13.46
N ASN A 7 -9.90 3.68 13.28
CA ASN A 7 -9.16 3.66 12.03
C ASN A 7 -8.57 2.26 11.78
N VAL A 8 -8.41 1.94 10.50
CA VAL A 8 -7.78 0.72 10.01
C VAL A 8 -6.50 1.13 9.29
N GLU A 9 -5.47 0.31 9.44
CA GLU A 9 -4.22 0.43 8.71
C GLU A 9 -4.25 -0.53 7.51
N ALA A 10 -3.78 -0.07 6.36
CA ALA A 10 -3.74 -0.82 5.12
C ALA A 10 -2.49 -0.48 4.31
N GLN A 11 -2.11 -1.38 3.42
CA GLN A 11 -1.04 -1.16 2.45
C GLN A 11 -1.67 -0.92 1.06
N LEU A 12 -1.23 0.13 0.36
CA LEU A 12 -1.66 0.40 -1.00
C LEU A 12 -0.47 0.37 -1.95
N CYS A 13 -0.56 -0.43 -3.01
CA CYS A 13 0.48 -0.48 -4.02
C CYS A 13 0.36 0.72 -4.95
N PHE A 14 1.34 1.62 -4.90
CA PHE A 14 1.35 2.81 -5.74
C PHE A 14 1.87 2.55 -7.16
N GLN A 15 2.45 1.37 -7.43
CA GLN A 15 2.70 0.95 -8.81
C GLN A 15 1.41 0.54 -9.52
N CYS A 16 0.70 -0.49 -9.02
CA CYS A 16 -0.43 -1.06 -9.75
C CYS A 16 -1.80 -0.63 -9.22
N GLY A 17 -1.87 0.09 -8.10
CA GLY A 17 -3.11 0.53 -7.45
C GLY A 17 -3.81 -0.58 -6.65
N SER A 18 -3.19 -1.72 -6.41
CA SER A 18 -3.79 -2.80 -5.62
C SER A 18 -3.88 -2.45 -4.12
N MET A 19 -4.91 -2.99 -3.47
CA MET A 19 -5.04 -3.03 -2.00
C MET A 19 -4.96 -4.46 -1.48
N GLU A 20 -4.31 -5.33 -2.24
CA GLU A 20 -4.03 -6.71 -1.88
C GLU A 20 -2.52 -6.88 -1.78
N TRP A 21 -2.08 -7.36 -0.63
CA TRP A 21 -0.68 -7.57 -0.30
C TRP A 21 -0.52 -8.86 0.51
N THR A 22 0.67 -9.45 0.37
CA THR A 22 1.08 -10.66 1.06
C THR A 22 2.24 -10.33 1.98
N ILE A 23 2.24 -10.91 3.17
CA ILE A 23 3.41 -10.89 4.06
C ILE A 23 4.32 -12.03 3.64
N VAL A 24 5.57 -11.73 3.33
CA VAL A 24 6.60 -12.71 3.06
C VAL A 24 7.69 -12.60 4.12
N SER A 25 8.35 -13.71 4.41
CA SER A 25 9.53 -13.73 5.26
C SER A 25 10.67 -14.44 4.55
N ASP A 26 11.87 -13.89 4.71
CA ASP A 26 13.11 -14.46 4.18
C ASP A 26 13.57 -15.70 4.94
N ASP A 27 13.10 -15.87 6.18
CA ASP A 27 13.39 -17.00 7.05
C ASP A 27 12.10 -17.49 7.71
N TYR A 28 11.81 -18.79 7.57
CA TYR A 28 10.72 -19.46 8.26
C TYR A 28 11.26 -20.71 8.94
N GLU A 29 11.32 -20.70 10.27
CA GLU A 29 11.71 -21.85 11.05
C GLU A 29 10.53 -22.38 11.88
N CYS A 30 10.17 -23.63 11.64
CA CYS A 30 9.16 -24.36 12.39
C CYS A 30 9.80 -25.56 13.09
N LYS A 31 9.78 -25.59 14.43
CA LYS A 31 10.39 -26.63 15.26
C LYS A 31 9.35 -27.36 16.10
N TYR A 32 9.40 -28.69 16.06
CA TYR A 32 8.61 -29.58 16.92
C TYR A 32 9.55 -30.45 17.75
N TRP A 33 9.23 -30.67 19.02
CA TRP A 33 9.95 -31.64 19.85
C TRP A 33 9.01 -32.24 20.90
N VAL A 34 9.31 -33.48 21.31
CA VAL A 34 8.58 -34.15 22.40
C VAL A 34 9.20 -33.71 23.73
N ARG A 35 8.38 -33.23 24.66
CA ARG A 35 8.79 -32.83 26.01
C ARG A 35 9.02 -34.06 26.90
N PRO A 36 9.77 -33.93 28.00
CA PRO A 36 9.92 -35.00 29.00
C PRO A 36 8.60 -35.50 29.61
N ASP A 37 7.53 -34.69 29.57
CA ASP A 37 6.19 -35.05 30.05
C ASP A 37 5.32 -35.76 28.99
N GLY A 38 5.90 -36.12 27.84
CA GLY A 38 5.23 -36.84 26.76
C GLY A 38 4.39 -35.99 25.81
N HIS A 39 4.24 -34.68 26.03
CA HIS A 39 3.50 -33.80 25.11
C HIS A 39 4.41 -33.24 24.02
N VAL A 40 3.82 -32.86 22.88
CA VAL A 40 4.54 -32.17 21.79
C VAL A 40 4.58 -30.67 22.09
N ALA A 41 5.76 -30.07 21.98
CA ALA A 41 5.96 -28.63 21.95
C ALA A 41 6.26 -28.17 20.52
N PHE A 42 5.92 -26.92 20.26
CA PHE A 42 6.06 -26.26 18.98
C PHE A 42 6.65 -24.86 19.18
N ARG A 43 7.53 -24.46 18.27
CA ARG A 43 8.04 -23.09 18.14
C ARG A 43 8.06 -22.72 16.67
N GLU A 44 7.43 -21.59 16.37
CA GLU A 44 7.52 -20.93 15.08
C GLU A 44 8.32 -19.65 15.23
N ASN A 45 9.26 -19.46 14.31
CA ASN A 45 10.04 -18.24 14.18
C ASN A 45 9.87 -17.74 12.75
N LEU A 46 9.41 -16.51 12.64
CA LEU A 46 9.33 -15.77 11.39
C LEU A 46 10.50 -14.78 11.41
N GLY A 47 11.30 -14.79 10.36
CA GLY A 47 12.39 -13.85 10.14
C GLY A 47 11.88 -12.44 9.90
N LYS A 48 12.60 -11.66 9.08
CA LYS A 48 12.15 -10.32 8.72
C LYS A 48 10.86 -10.47 7.91
N MET A 49 9.78 -9.84 8.36
CA MET A 49 8.52 -9.79 7.61
C MET A 49 8.54 -8.58 6.69
N GLU A 50 8.28 -8.81 5.42
CA GLU A 50 8.18 -7.77 4.41
C GLU A 50 6.83 -7.89 3.67
N PHE A 51 6.30 -6.77 3.19
CA PHE A 51 5.00 -6.73 2.50
C PHE A 51 5.20 -6.60 0.99
N VAL A 52 4.59 -7.50 0.22
CA VAL A 52 4.64 -7.50 -1.26
C VAL A 52 3.24 -7.32 -1.82
N CYS A 53 3.09 -6.51 -2.87
CA CYS A 53 1.84 -6.45 -3.62
C CYS A 53 1.53 -7.80 -4.29
N SER A 54 0.38 -8.40 -3.95
CA SER A 54 -0.02 -9.71 -4.48
C SER A 54 -0.34 -9.67 -5.99
N MET A 55 -0.57 -8.48 -6.55
CA MET A 55 -0.97 -8.31 -7.96
C MET A 55 0.21 -8.07 -8.90
N CYS A 56 1.23 -7.30 -8.50
CA CYS A 56 2.38 -6.98 -9.35
C CYS A 56 3.73 -7.43 -8.79
N GLY A 57 3.76 -8.08 -7.62
CA GLY A 57 4.99 -8.56 -6.98
C GLY A 57 5.90 -7.44 -6.44
N SER A 58 5.41 -6.21 -6.38
CA SER A 58 6.21 -5.05 -6.00
C SER A 58 6.26 -4.82 -4.50
N TRP A 59 7.40 -4.31 -4.04
CA TRP A 59 7.63 -3.83 -2.68
C TRP A 59 7.17 -2.37 -2.45
N THR A 60 6.71 -1.69 -3.51
CA THR A 60 6.26 -0.28 -3.48
C THR A 60 4.85 -0.13 -2.89
N LEU A 61 4.72 -0.55 -1.63
CA LEU A 61 3.51 -0.40 -0.82
C LEU A 61 3.66 0.84 0.05
N LEU A 62 2.59 1.64 0.12
CA LEU A 62 2.48 2.73 1.07
C LEU A 62 1.45 2.37 2.13
N GLY A 63 1.90 2.36 3.37
CA GLY A 63 1.08 2.25 4.56
C GLY A 63 0.26 3.51 4.76
N VAL A 64 -1.06 3.31 4.93
CA VAL A 64 -2.01 4.38 5.23
C VAL A 64 -3.00 3.96 6.32
N SER A 65 -3.42 4.93 7.13
CA SER A 65 -4.44 4.79 8.18
C SER A 65 -5.66 5.65 7.89
N GLY A 66 -6.86 5.11 8.07
CA GLY A 66 -8.10 5.87 7.90
C GLY A 66 -9.37 5.10 8.25
N SER A 67 -10.53 5.70 7.99
CA SER A 67 -11.80 5.07 8.33
C SER A 67 -12.12 3.85 7.44
N PRO A 68 -12.82 2.82 7.96
CA PRO A 68 -13.31 1.71 7.12
C PRO A 68 -14.14 2.19 5.92
N LYS A 69 -14.88 3.30 6.07
CA LYS A 69 -15.65 3.90 4.97
C LYS A 69 -14.74 4.37 3.84
N THR A 70 -13.64 5.04 4.15
CA THR A 70 -12.63 5.50 3.17
C THR A 70 -12.12 4.33 2.35
N PHE A 71 -11.73 3.23 2.99
CA PHE A 71 -11.24 2.05 2.29
C PHE A 71 -12.33 1.40 1.42
N ARG A 72 -13.56 1.27 1.93
CA ARG A 72 -14.71 0.75 1.14
C ARG A 72 -14.98 1.56 -0.14
N GLU A 73 -14.69 2.86 -0.14
CA GLU A 73 -14.78 3.69 -1.34
C GLU A 73 -13.65 3.37 -2.32
N LEU A 74 -12.41 3.23 -1.82
CA LEU A 74 -11.23 2.93 -2.64
C LEU A 74 -11.30 1.55 -3.32
N VAL A 75 -11.77 0.50 -2.64
CA VAL A 75 -11.77 -0.86 -3.22
C VAL A 75 -12.66 -0.96 -4.46
N LYS A 76 -13.70 -0.11 -4.55
CA LYS A 76 -14.65 -0.07 -5.69
C LYS A 76 -14.07 0.58 -6.95
N LEU A 77 -12.96 1.30 -6.83
CA LEU A 77 -12.34 2.01 -7.94
C LEU A 77 -11.42 1.09 -8.74
N LYS A 78 -11.28 1.39 -10.03
CA LYS A 78 -10.23 0.78 -10.86
C LYS A 78 -8.86 1.23 -10.37
N PRO A 79 -7.79 0.45 -10.61
CA PRO A 79 -6.51 0.72 -9.95
C PRO A 79 -5.90 2.11 -10.21
N PRO A 80 -5.89 2.65 -11.45
CA PRO A 80 -5.40 4.02 -11.68
C PRO A 80 -6.24 5.08 -10.94
N GLN A 81 -7.57 4.94 -10.95
CA GLN A 81 -8.47 5.85 -10.23
C GLN A 81 -8.26 5.75 -8.72
N ARG A 82 -7.95 4.55 -8.21
CA ARG A 82 -7.67 4.31 -6.80
C ARG A 82 -6.41 5.03 -6.35
N ILE A 83 -5.33 5.01 -7.15
CA ILE A 83 -4.10 5.76 -6.86
C ILE A 83 -4.42 7.25 -6.72
N LEU A 84 -5.07 7.84 -7.72
CA LEU A 84 -5.44 9.26 -7.69
C LEU A 84 -6.29 9.61 -6.48
N ARG A 85 -7.32 8.80 -6.20
CA ARG A 85 -8.22 9.05 -5.08
C ARG A 85 -7.55 8.87 -3.73
N THR A 86 -6.57 7.98 -3.63
CA THR A 86 -5.77 7.80 -2.40
C THR A 86 -4.93 9.04 -2.14
N LEU A 87 -4.24 9.59 -3.14
CA LEU A 87 -3.49 10.84 -3.00
C LEU A 87 -4.39 12.01 -2.61
N GLU A 88 -5.56 12.14 -3.24
CA GLU A 88 -6.55 13.14 -2.84
C GLU A 88 -6.98 12.97 -1.37
N PHE A 89 -7.21 11.74 -0.92
CA PHE A 89 -7.59 11.49 0.48
C PHE A 89 -6.48 11.78 1.47
N ILE A 90 -5.21 11.60 1.10
CA ILE A 90 -4.06 12.03 1.92
C ILE A 90 -4.06 13.56 2.04
N ILE A 91 -4.17 14.27 0.91
CA ILE A 91 -4.21 15.74 0.86
C ILE A 91 -5.42 16.31 1.63
N GLU A 92 -6.58 15.63 1.56
CA GLU A 92 -7.80 15.99 2.29
C GLU A 92 -7.74 15.63 3.79
N GLY A 93 -6.69 14.95 4.27
CA GLY A 93 -6.56 14.49 5.66
C GLY A 93 -7.49 13.33 6.04
N LYS A 94 -8.08 12.64 5.06
CA LYS A 94 -8.94 11.46 5.28
C LYS A 94 -8.15 10.16 5.40
N LEU A 95 -6.93 10.15 4.86
CA LEU A 95 -5.92 9.13 5.07
C LEU A 95 -4.69 9.79 5.68
N GLN A 96 -4.07 9.11 6.62
CA GLN A 96 -2.76 9.47 7.18
C GLN A 96 -1.73 8.46 6.65
N VAL A 97 -0.61 8.95 6.15
CA VAL A 97 0.51 8.09 5.78
C VAL A 97 1.22 7.65 7.06
N ILE A 98 1.53 6.36 7.17
CA ILE A 98 2.20 5.77 8.35
C ILE A 98 3.65 5.37 8.08
N ASP A 99 4.08 5.38 6.82
CA ASP A 99 5.47 5.12 6.42
C ASP A 99 6.22 6.41 6.16
N ASP A 100 7.55 6.38 6.29
CA ASP A 100 8.44 7.53 6.13
C ASP A 100 8.91 7.74 4.67
N PHE A 101 8.02 7.55 3.69
CA PHE A 101 8.33 7.77 2.28
C PHE A 101 7.98 9.20 1.85
N PRO A 102 8.93 9.97 1.29
CA PRO A 102 8.65 11.31 0.80
C PRO A 102 7.77 11.26 -0.47
N PRO A 103 6.93 12.28 -0.73
CA PRO A 103 6.05 12.31 -1.90
C PRO A 103 6.78 12.12 -3.25
N GLU A 104 8.03 12.57 -3.37
CA GLU A 104 8.91 12.35 -4.53
C GLU A 104 9.13 10.88 -4.83
N GLU A 105 9.37 10.07 -3.79
CA GLU A 105 9.65 8.66 -3.93
C GLU A 105 8.40 7.91 -4.39
N ILE A 106 7.25 8.25 -3.80
CA ILE A 106 5.94 7.75 -4.23
C ILE A 106 5.68 8.08 -5.71
N PHE A 107 6.00 9.31 -6.13
CA PHE A 107 5.88 9.70 -7.54
C PHE A 107 6.77 8.86 -8.46
N GLY A 108 8.03 8.61 -8.06
CA GLY A 108 8.95 7.74 -8.79
C GLY A 108 8.37 6.35 -9.03
N TRP A 109 7.83 5.72 -7.97
CA TRP A 109 7.22 4.39 -8.08
C TRP A 109 6.07 4.34 -9.08
N ILE A 110 5.16 5.32 -9.03
CA ILE A 110 4.02 5.41 -9.94
C ILE A 110 4.52 5.61 -11.38
N LYS A 111 5.43 6.56 -11.58
CA LYS A 111 5.94 6.92 -12.90
C LYS A 111 6.61 5.73 -13.58
N ASP A 112 7.50 5.04 -12.89
CA ASP A 112 8.27 3.92 -13.46
C ASP A 112 7.36 2.80 -13.97
N TYR A 113 6.31 2.47 -13.20
CA TYR A 113 5.37 1.43 -13.60
C TYR A 113 4.48 1.86 -14.78
N PHE A 114 3.96 3.09 -14.76
CA PHE A 114 3.06 3.57 -15.82
C PHE A 114 3.81 3.87 -17.13
N VAL A 115 5.08 4.28 -17.08
CA VAL A 115 5.92 4.43 -18.29
C VAL A 115 6.25 3.07 -18.90
N ALA A 116 6.50 2.05 -18.08
CA ALA A 116 6.81 0.70 -18.56
C ALA A 116 5.58 -0.05 -19.14
N ARG A 117 4.37 0.47 -18.93
CA ARG A 117 3.12 -0.18 -19.32
C ARG A 117 2.67 0.30 -20.69
N ASN A 118 2.41 -0.63 -21.60
CA ASN A 118 1.75 -0.32 -22.88
C ASN A 118 0.27 -0.04 -22.61
N PHE A 119 -0.15 1.21 -22.78
CA PHE A 119 -1.55 1.60 -22.76
C PHE A 119 -2.18 1.44 -24.14
N ASP A 120 -3.47 1.12 -24.16
CA ASP A 120 -4.24 0.96 -25.40
C ASP A 120 -4.43 2.30 -26.11
N GLU A 121 -4.51 3.41 -25.35
CA GLU A 121 -4.67 4.75 -25.89
C GLU A 121 -3.35 5.56 -25.82
N PRO A 122 -2.87 6.11 -26.96
CA PRO A 122 -1.72 7.02 -26.96
C PRO A 122 -1.96 8.24 -26.06
N GLY A 123 -0.98 8.58 -25.21
CA GLY A 123 -1.07 9.73 -24.32
C GLY A 123 -1.78 9.48 -22.99
N GLU A 124 -2.35 8.28 -22.77
CA GLU A 124 -3.06 7.96 -21.52
C GLU A 124 -2.10 7.98 -20.31
N ALA A 125 -0.92 7.38 -20.46
CA ALA A 125 0.11 7.35 -19.44
C ALA A 125 0.56 8.76 -19.04
N GLU A 126 0.83 9.62 -20.02
CA GLU A 126 1.28 11.00 -19.80
C GLU A 126 0.21 11.82 -19.09
N ARG A 127 -1.06 11.69 -19.50
CA ARG A 127 -2.19 12.37 -18.83
C ARG A 127 -2.36 11.87 -17.39
N PHE A 128 -2.18 10.59 -17.14
CA PHE A 128 -2.25 10.02 -15.80
C PHE A 128 -1.10 10.53 -14.92
N ILE A 129 0.14 10.42 -15.40
CA ILE A 129 1.35 10.87 -14.70
C ILE A 129 1.26 12.37 -14.39
N SER A 130 0.77 13.19 -15.32
CA SER A 130 0.58 14.63 -15.08
C SER A 130 -0.42 14.92 -13.96
N LYS A 131 -1.51 14.14 -13.85
CA LYS A 131 -2.46 14.26 -12.73
C LYS A 131 -1.83 13.88 -11.40
N VAL A 132 -1.04 12.80 -11.39
CA VAL A 132 -0.31 12.36 -10.20
C VAL A 132 0.71 13.43 -9.78
N GLU A 133 1.49 13.95 -10.71
CA GLU A 133 2.49 15.00 -10.46
C GLU A 133 1.85 16.24 -9.82
N ASN A 134 0.68 16.66 -10.30
CA ASN A 134 -0.06 17.76 -9.69
C ASN A 134 -0.48 17.47 -8.24
N LEU A 135 -0.99 16.26 -7.97
CA LEU A 135 -1.40 15.85 -6.61
C LEU A 135 -0.19 15.76 -5.67
N ILE A 136 0.91 15.17 -6.14
CA ILE A 136 2.16 15.09 -5.39
C ILE A 136 2.70 16.49 -5.07
N GLY A 137 2.69 17.41 -6.05
CA GLY A 137 3.07 18.81 -5.82
C GLY A 137 2.22 19.48 -4.73
N ARG A 138 0.91 19.22 -4.71
CA ARG A 138 0.02 19.73 -3.66
C ARG A 138 0.29 19.11 -2.29
N TRP A 139 0.58 17.81 -2.24
CA TRP A 139 0.92 17.13 -0.98
C TRP A 139 2.21 17.71 -0.39
N LYS A 140 3.27 17.90 -1.18
CA LYS A 140 4.52 18.52 -0.70
C LYS A 140 4.33 19.88 -0.03
N LEU A 141 3.42 20.71 -0.57
CA LEU A 141 3.10 22.02 -0.01
C LEU A 141 2.45 21.95 1.38
N LEU A 142 1.93 20.79 1.79
CA LEU A 142 1.36 20.56 3.12
C LEU A 142 2.39 20.05 4.14
N GLU A 143 3.52 19.52 3.68
CA GLU A 143 4.63 19.06 4.53
C GLU A 143 5.65 20.17 4.82
N GLY A 144 5.57 21.30 4.10
CA GLY A 144 6.45 22.46 4.21
C GLY A 144 6.00 23.53 5.21
#